data_AF-A0A1S1N7B0-F1
#
_entry.id   AF-A0A1S1N7B0-F1
#
_cell.length_a   1.000
_cell.length_b   1.000
_cell.length_c   1.000
_cell.angle_alpha   90.00
_cell.angle_beta   90.00
_cell.angle_gamma   90.00
#
_symmetry.space_group_name_H-M   'P 1'
#
loop_
_entity.id
_entity.type
_entity.pdbx_description
1 polymer ?
#
loop_
_entity_poly.entity_id
_entity_poly.type
_entity_poly.pdbx_seq_one_letter_code
_entity_poly.pdbx_strand_id
1 'polypeptide(L)'
;MKRFNKVALIPATVAAVLAGNAYAGTEACFEVYKGADGLAVQAHSTIYAGAACIAEATRTAAGAADLEPTNEAGIAYELTGNLTIDFDAVDGVDTDQHIVYIPTTDIPGGTKITISLTGATFAGNSNQIHLLKNDGVTTEAVASSDGTVDGASTITFLTKAGITIGAGTRLAFSRGSTAVDPVGIKIANTTCTDTDQASQSVTIAATAAITDGGTGYNIQGAVSNSQKIADISPQFYPLHAGTTAEVLVNAESSNSEGTAIVARTEFVYNADATNRLIATSSQAIYKTGYYNRAALLDQAIVLDADDHVETAFVASSEPGANVKMRLYNGRTAATGVLDTAVSVQTGTVPGEFAMDLSDATVYNTEAVDLFTPAIGAGDAETNPMTTAPLLGAAYNEMFYVVENNPATGIMNFNYDVTTHYTLDFGTAGELDHCADNKVSHEVGVNGAVLKVPYVTNAEGNFVRITNEHDEAAEVTVDIFSESADGNDGARKVTAVELGSVPAKSSVVYFVPTLIEEAVTQKLYEGADGGYGDLGANAAYNASRHSVTFTVTAPKNSVHGVSVQKVPGRSDRVMPVLDQNDWSQ
;
A
#
# COMPACT_ATOMS: atom_id res chain seq x y z
N MET A 1 49.48 -39.21 -73.84
CA MET A 1 49.00 -38.02 -73.08
C MET A 1 47.48 -38.13 -72.97
N LYS A 2 46.95 -38.33 -71.75
CA LYS A 2 46.15 -37.35 -70.96
C LYS A 2 44.83 -36.94 -71.63
N ARG A 3 43.68 -36.83 -70.95
CA ARG A 3 43.11 -37.27 -69.66
C ARG A 3 41.62 -36.88 -69.78
N PHE A 4 40.73 -37.71 -69.25
CA PHE A 4 39.27 -37.58 -69.35
C PHE A 4 38.64 -36.71 -68.24
N ASN A 5 37.43 -36.21 -68.54
CA ASN A 5 36.53 -35.41 -67.72
C ASN A 5 35.57 -36.27 -66.86
N LYS A 6 35.13 -35.67 -65.73
CA LYS A 6 33.83 -35.77 -65.01
C LYS A 6 33.53 -36.90 -63.98
N VAL A 7 33.15 -36.42 -62.78
CA VAL A 7 32.10 -36.89 -61.81
C VAL A 7 32.43 -37.95 -60.74
N ALA A 8 32.06 -37.61 -59.48
CA ALA A 8 31.62 -38.40 -58.29
C ALA A 8 32.34 -37.91 -56.99
N LEU A 9 31.78 -37.21 -55.97
CA LEU A 9 30.63 -37.52 -55.07
C LEU A 9 30.71 -38.97 -54.57
N ILE A 10 31.22 -39.32 -53.37
CA ILE A 10 30.69 -39.18 -51.98
C ILE A 10 31.56 -40.16 -51.11
N PRO A 11 31.65 -40.14 -49.74
CA PRO A 11 30.87 -39.34 -48.77
C PRO A 11 31.67 -38.61 -47.67
N ALA A 12 31.08 -37.50 -47.24
CA ALA A 12 31.28 -36.83 -45.95
C ALA A 12 30.60 -37.56 -44.76
N THR A 13 30.51 -38.90 -44.76
CA THR A 13 29.89 -39.68 -43.67
C THR A 13 30.88 -40.41 -42.76
N VAL A 14 32.19 -40.39 -43.06
CA VAL A 14 33.20 -41.03 -42.19
C VAL A 14 33.81 -40.06 -41.17
N ALA A 15 33.58 -38.75 -41.30
CA ALA A 15 33.93 -37.77 -40.27
C ALA A 15 32.80 -37.52 -39.24
N ALA A 16 31.59 -38.03 -39.49
CA ALA A 16 30.41 -37.82 -38.64
C ALA A 16 30.24 -38.89 -37.51
N VAL A 17 31.15 -39.87 -37.40
CA VAL A 17 31.02 -41.00 -36.45
C VAL A 17 32.11 -41.00 -35.37
N LEU A 18 33.00 -40.00 -35.34
CA LEU A 18 34.03 -39.83 -34.31
C LEU A 18 34.01 -38.46 -33.60
N ALA A 19 33.04 -37.61 -33.91
CA ALA A 19 32.75 -36.38 -33.17
C ALA A 19 31.41 -36.57 -32.44
N GLY A 20 31.47 -37.04 -31.20
CA GLY A 20 30.31 -36.99 -30.32
C GLY A 20 29.90 -35.54 -30.12
N ASN A 21 28.77 -35.14 -30.69
CA ASN A 21 27.98 -33.96 -30.36
C ASN A 21 28.67 -32.58 -30.40
N ALA A 22 29.42 -32.27 -31.47
CA ALA A 22 29.73 -30.88 -31.79
C ALA A 22 28.46 -30.18 -32.32
N TYR A 23 27.52 -29.84 -31.44
CA TYR A 23 26.35 -29.04 -31.79
C TYR A 23 26.80 -27.59 -32.04
N ALA A 24 26.42 -27.03 -33.18
CA ALA A 24 26.52 -25.59 -33.44
C ALA A 24 25.28 -24.90 -32.84
N GLY A 25 25.15 -24.95 -31.52
CA GLY A 25 24.03 -24.35 -30.80
C GLY A 25 24.04 -22.81 -30.87
N THR A 26 22.87 -22.21 -30.66
CA THR A 26 22.66 -20.77 -30.91
C THR A 26 22.71 -19.91 -29.65
N GLU A 27 22.68 -20.51 -28.47
CA GLU A 27 22.72 -19.84 -27.17
C GLU A 27 23.02 -20.85 -26.04
N ALA A 28 23.56 -20.40 -24.92
CA ALA A 28 23.63 -21.18 -23.69
C ALA A 28 22.39 -20.97 -22.83
N CYS A 29 22.13 -21.94 -21.94
CA CYS A 29 20.98 -21.94 -21.05
C CYS A 29 21.40 -21.86 -19.58
N PHE A 30 20.48 -21.39 -18.76
CA PHE A 30 20.58 -21.48 -17.31
C PHE A 30 19.40 -22.28 -16.75
N GLU A 31 19.69 -23.16 -15.80
CA GLU A 31 18.72 -23.76 -14.88
C GLU A 31 18.94 -23.13 -13.51
N VAL A 32 17.86 -22.69 -12.87
CA VAL A 32 17.91 -22.09 -11.53
C VAL A 32 16.79 -22.70 -10.72
N TYR A 33 17.13 -23.43 -9.66
CA TYR A 33 16.13 -24.14 -8.88
C TYR A 33 16.62 -24.41 -7.47
N LYS A 34 15.65 -24.58 -6.57
CA LYS A 34 15.87 -24.98 -5.19
C LYS A 34 15.88 -26.50 -5.03
N GLY A 35 16.74 -27.00 -4.14
CA GLY A 35 16.81 -28.39 -3.68
C GLY A 35 17.02 -28.43 -2.17
N ALA A 36 16.79 -29.57 -1.53
CA ALA A 36 17.17 -29.75 -0.12
C ALA A 36 18.69 -29.73 0.03
N ASP A 37 19.16 -29.36 1.23
CA ASP A 37 20.56 -29.21 1.59
C ASP A 37 21.41 -30.43 1.19
N GLY A 38 22.52 -30.13 0.51
CA GLY A 38 23.49 -31.11 0.08
C GLY A 38 22.97 -32.07 -1.00
N LEU A 39 21.78 -31.82 -1.56
CA LEU A 39 21.31 -32.58 -2.71
C LEU A 39 22.20 -32.31 -3.92
N ALA A 40 22.46 -33.37 -4.66
CA ALA A 40 23.16 -33.24 -5.92
C ALA A 40 22.30 -32.46 -6.93
N VAL A 41 22.98 -31.64 -7.73
CA VAL A 41 22.42 -30.99 -8.92
C VAL A 41 21.62 -32.01 -9.74
N GLN A 42 20.37 -31.67 -10.04
CA GLN A 42 19.48 -32.53 -10.80
C GLN A 42 20.07 -32.86 -12.17
N ALA A 43 20.08 -34.14 -12.50
CA ALA A 43 20.60 -34.68 -13.76
C ALA A 43 22.01 -34.17 -14.12
N HIS A 44 22.90 -33.88 -13.14
CA HIS A 44 24.20 -33.24 -13.37
C HIS A 44 25.09 -33.93 -14.41
N SER A 45 25.06 -35.27 -14.46
CA SER A 45 25.81 -36.07 -15.44
C SER A 45 25.11 -36.25 -16.78
N THR A 46 23.90 -35.75 -16.93
CA THR A 46 23.10 -35.88 -18.15
C THR A 46 23.35 -34.69 -19.07
N ILE A 47 23.73 -34.98 -20.31
CA ILE A 47 23.97 -33.97 -21.34
C ILE A 47 22.64 -33.52 -21.94
N TYR A 48 22.41 -32.21 -21.95
CA TYR A 48 21.29 -31.60 -22.67
C TYR A 48 21.53 -31.64 -24.20
N ALA A 49 20.58 -32.18 -24.96
CA ALA A 49 20.71 -32.41 -26.39
C ALA A 49 20.14 -31.28 -27.28
N GLY A 50 19.53 -30.26 -26.68
CA GLY A 50 18.96 -29.13 -27.41
C GLY A 50 20.03 -28.18 -27.95
N ALA A 51 19.80 -27.65 -29.15
CA ALA A 51 20.68 -26.66 -29.77
C ALA A 51 20.37 -25.20 -29.34
N ALA A 52 19.27 -24.99 -28.62
CA ALA A 52 18.79 -23.72 -28.09
C ALA A 52 18.06 -23.99 -26.77
N CYS A 53 17.73 -22.95 -26.02
CA CYS A 53 17.04 -23.12 -24.74
C CYS A 53 15.56 -23.41 -24.92
N ILE A 54 15.03 -24.27 -24.07
CA ILE A 54 13.58 -24.47 -23.98
C ILE A 54 12.96 -23.25 -23.31
N ALA A 55 11.89 -22.75 -23.93
CA ALA A 55 11.13 -21.63 -23.41
C ALA A 55 10.65 -21.93 -21.99
N GLU A 56 10.80 -20.97 -21.09
CA GLU A 56 10.56 -21.15 -19.65
C GLU A 56 9.21 -21.82 -19.34
N ALA A 57 8.13 -21.34 -19.95
CA ALA A 57 6.77 -21.85 -19.76
C ALA A 57 6.55 -23.32 -20.20
N THR A 58 7.54 -23.95 -20.83
CA THR A 58 7.47 -25.34 -21.34
C THR A 58 8.46 -26.28 -20.68
N ARG A 59 9.34 -25.78 -19.81
CA ARG A 59 10.28 -26.59 -19.03
C ARG A 59 9.51 -27.46 -18.03
N THR A 60 9.94 -28.69 -17.82
CA THR A 60 9.29 -29.61 -16.85
C THR A 60 10.25 -30.25 -15.86
N ALA A 61 11.44 -30.67 -16.29
CA ALA A 61 12.47 -31.23 -15.41
C ALA A 61 13.85 -31.27 -16.11
N ALA A 62 14.92 -31.22 -15.33
CA ALA A 62 16.28 -31.37 -15.82
C ALA A 62 16.48 -32.74 -16.50
N GLY A 63 16.89 -32.73 -17.78
CA GLY A 63 17.17 -33.96 -18.50
C GLY A 63 17.91 -33.77 -19.82
N ALA A 64 17.95 -34.83 -20.62
CA ALA A 64 18.60 -34.79 -21.93
C ALA A 64 17.77 -34.01 -22.96
N ALA A 65 16.45 -34.01 -22.83
CA ALA A 65 15.53 -33.35 -23.76
C ALA A 65 14.83 -32.12 -23.15
N ASP A 66 15.10 -31.81 -21.89
CA ASP A 66 14.41 -30.75 -21.15
C ASP A 66 15.33 -30.07 -20.12
N LEU A 67 14.89 -28.91 -19.64
CA LEU A 67 15.56 -28.08 -18.64
C LEU A 67 14.70 -28.01 -17.36
N GLU A 68 15.34 -27.78 -16.22
CA GLU A 68 14.59 -27.53 -14.97
C GLU A 68 13.79 -26.21 -15.08
N PRO A 69 12.52 -26.18 -14.62
CA PRO A 69 11.77 -24.95 -14.44
C PRO A 69 12.47 -24.02 -13.45
N THR A 70 12.36 -22.72 -13.68
CA THR A 70 12.89 -21.73 -12.74
C THR A 70 12.12 -21.79 -11.43
N ASN A 71 12.85 -21.98 -10.35
CA ASN A 71 12.37 -21.88 -8.98
C ASN A 71 13.39 -21.03 -8.22
N GLU A 72 13.27 -19.71 -8.39
CA GLU A 72 14.14 -18.70 -7.82
C GLU A 72 13.88 -18.44 -6.32
N ALA A 73 14.81 -17.73 -5.68
CA ALA A 73 14.65 -17.23 -4.32
C ALA A 73 13.59 -16.12 -4.28
N GLY A 74 12.57 -16.24 -3.43
CA GLY A 74 11.64 -15.18 -3.09
C GLY A 74 12.17 -14.37 -1.91
N ILE A 75 12.35 -13.06 -2.08
CA ILE A 75 12.95 -12.17 -1.09
C ILE A 75 12.01 -11.00 -0.79
N ALA A 76 11.81 -10.70 0.49
CA ALA A 76 11.15 -9.48 0.94
C ALA A 76 11.95 -8.25 0.50
N TYR A 77 11.31 -7.32 -0.20
CA TYR A 77 11.95 -6.08 -0.64
C TYR A 77 12.54 -5.30 0.54
N GLU A 78 11.82 -5.30 1.65
CA GLU A 78 12.16 -4.63 2.89
C GLU A 78 13.53 -5.09 3.44
N LEU A 79 13.95 -6.35 3.21
CA LEU A 79 15.28 -6.82 3.61
C LEU A 79 16.42 -6.30 2.73
N THR A 80 16.13 -5.77 1.54
CA THR A 80 17.14 -5.58 0.49
C THR A 80 17.99 -4.32 0.62
N GLY A 81 17.86 -3.55 1.71
CA GLY A 81 18.69 -2.37 1.95
C GLY A 81 20.18 -2.72 1.96
N ASN A 82 20.54 -3.86 2.53
CA ASN A 82 21.91 -4.39 2.51
C ASN A 82 21.95 -5.91 2.76
N LEU A 83 21.22 -6.69 1.95
CA LEU A 83 21.10 -8.13 2.12
C LEU A 83 22.25 -8.90 1.46
N THR A 84 22.85 -9.84 2.19
CA THR A 84 23.73 -10.88 1.62
C THR A 84 23.01 -12.21 1.69
N ILE A 85 22.92 -12.90 0.57
CA ILE A 85 22.26 -14.20 0.45
C ILE A 85 23.30 -15.24 0.16
N ASP A 86 23.29 -16.31 0.94
CA ASP A 86 24.02 -17.54 0.67
C ASP A 86 23.07 -18.55 0.04
N PHE A 87 23.30 -18.97 -1.20
CA PHE A 87 22.43 -19.95 -1.84
C PHE A 87 22.64 -21.37 -1.31
N ASP A 88 23.54 -21.61 -0.36
CA ASP A 88 23.66 -22.86 0.40
C ASP A 88 22.64 -22.94 1.56
N ALA A 89 21.92 -21.84 1.83
CA ALA A 89 20.86 -21.79 2.84
C ALA A 89 19.89 -20.65 2.51
N VAL A 90 19.20 -20.75 1.37
CA VAL A 90 18.35 -19.67 0.85
C VAL A 90 17.13 -19.38 1.74
N ASP A 91 16.69 -20.34 2.55
CA ASP A 91 15.65 -20.21 3.58
C ASP A 91 16.23 -20.06 5.00
N GLY A 92 17.56 -19.94 5.10
CA GLY A 92 18.31 -19.86 6.35
C GLY A 92 18.55 -21.19 7.07
N VAL A 93 18.14 -22.34 6.50
CA VAL A 93 18.28 -23.64 7.16
C VAL A 93 18.80 -24.72 6.20
N ASP A 94 17.94 -25.25 5.32
CA ASP A 94 18.19 -26.53 4.64
C ASP A 94 17.81 -26.51 3.14
N THR A 95 17.71 -25.33 2.51
CA THR A 95 17.40 -25.23 1.08
C THR A 95 18.55 -24.59 0.28
N ASP A 96 19.08 -25.36 -0.67
CA ASP A 96 20.10 -24.92 -1.61
C ASP A 96 19.44 -24.37 -2.87
N GLN A 97 19.92 -23.24 -3.38
CA GLN A 97 19.61 -22.78 -4.73
C GLN A 97 20.79 -23.05 -5.67
N HIS A 98 20.56 -23.90 -6.67
CA HIS A 98 21.55 -24.21 -7.68
C HIS A 98 21.41 -23.27 -8.89
N ILE A 99 22.55 -22.81 -9.40
CA ILE A 99 22.66 -22.11 -10.68
C ILE A 99 23.51 -22.97 -11.62
N VAL A 100 22.91 -23.47 -12.70
CA VAL A 100 23.56 -24.39 -13.64
C VAL A 100 23.61 -23.73 -15.01
N TYR A 101 24.82 -23.58 -15.54
CA TYR A 101 25.07 -23.05 -16.88
C TYR A 101 25.30 -24.19 -17.88
N ILE A 102 24.63 -24.13 -19.02
CA ILE A 102 24.63 -25.20 -20.04
C ILE A 102 24.98 -24.59 -21.40
N PRO A 103 26.22 -24.71 -21.87
CA PRO A 103 26.55 -24.30 -23.23
C PRO A 103 25.99 -25.30 -24.25
N THR A 104 25.44 -24.83 -25.36
CA THR A 104 24.92 -25.68 -26.45
C THR A 104 25.94 -25.88 -27.58
N THR A 105 27.14 -25.32 -27.42
CA THR A 105 28.30 -25.53 -28.30
C THR A 105 29.50 -25.95 -27.45
N ASP A 106 30.36 -26.79 -28.01
CA ASP A 106 31.61 -27.18 -27.36
C ASP A 106 32.44 -25.94 -26.99
N ILE A 107 32.94 -25.91 -25.75
CA ILE A 107 33.82 -24.85 -25.27
C ILE A 107 35.26 -25.39 -25.20
N PRO A 108 36.16 -24.95 -26.09
CA PRO A 108 37.58 -25.33 -26.03
C PRO A 108 38.24 -24.87 -24.72
N GLY A 109 39.29 -25.59 -24.32
CA GLY A 109 40.12 -25.18 -23.18
C GLY A 109 40.79 -23.82 -23.42
N GLY A 110 40.90 -22.99 -22.36
CA GLY A 110 41.41 -21.63 -22.45
C GLY A 110 40.40 -20.60 -22.98
N THR A 111 39.11 -20.94 -23.04
CA THR A 111 38.03 -19.98 -23.36
C THR A 111 37.76 -19.05 -22.17
N LYS A 112 37.58 -17.77 -22.47
CA LYS A 112 37.14 -16.74 -21.52
C LYS A 112 35.62 -16.60 -21.58
N ILE A 113 34.90 -16.93 -20.52
CA ILE A 113 33.44 -16.77 -20.41
C ILE A 113 33.16 -15.61 -19.45
N THR A 114 32.36 -14.64 -19.86
CA THR A 114 31.97 -13.48 -19.04
C THR A 114 30.53 -13.65 -18.59
N ILE A 115 30.31 -13.61 -17.27
CA ILE A 115 29.00 -13.74 -16.64
C ILE A 115 28.67 -12.44 -15.92
N SER A 116 27.46 -11.93 -16.13
CA SER A 116 26.97 -10.73 -15.47
C SER A 116 25.75 -11.03 -14.60
N LEU A 117 25.71 -10.40 -13.43
CA LEU A 117 24.54 -10.22 -12.59
C LEU A 117 23.96 -8.82 -12.79
N THR A 118 22.64 -8.73 -12.84
CA THR A 118 21.89 -7.46 -12.80
C THR A 118 21.06 -7.44 -11.52
N GLY A 119 21.06 -6.31 -10.80
CA GLY A 119 20.33 -6.15 -9.53
C GLY A 119 21.09 -6.61 -8.27
N ALA A 120 22.30 -7.17 -8.44
CA ALA A 120 23.14 -7.64 -7.33
C ALA A 120 24.63 -7.65 -7.72
N THR A 121 25.49 -7.89 -6.73
CA THR A 121 26.90 -8.26 -6.91
C THR A 121 27.15 -9.64 -6.32
N PHE A 122 28.15 -10.39 -6.79
CA PHE A 122 28.58 -11.60 -6.10
C PHE A 122 29.13 -11.25 -4.70
N ALA A 123 28.89 -12.10 -3.70
CA ALA A 123 29.40 -11.91 -2.34
C ALA A 123 29.49 -13.24 -1.58
N GLY A 124 30.42 -13.35 -0.63
CA GLY A 124 30.56 -14.57 0.19
C GLY A 124 31.17 -15.76 -0.55
N ASN A 125 31.82 -15.53 -1.69
CA ASN A 125 32.40 -16.60 -2.53
C ASN A 125 33.90 -16.79 -2.30
N SER A 126 34.48 -16.17 -1.27
CA SER A 126 35.93 -16.18 -1.03
C SER A 126 36.73 -15.72 -2.27
N ASN A 127 36.17 -14.77 -3.02
CA ASN A 127 36.69 -14.27 -4.30
C ASN A 127 36.90 -15.32 -5.41
N GLN A 128 36.32 -16.51 -5.30
CA GLN A 128 36.50 -17.60 -6.26
C GLN A 128 35.19 -18.34 -6.53
N ILE A 129 34.86 -18.54 -7.79
CA ILE A 129 33.78 -19.43 -8.22
C ILE A 129 34.34 -20.42 -9.24
N HIS A 130 33.82 -21.63 -9.24
CA HIS A 130 34.13 -22.70 -10.17
C HIS A 130 32.89 -23.07 -10.99
N LEU A 131 33.14 -23.55 -12.21
CA LEU A 131 32.14 -24.27 -13.00
C LEU A 131 32.43 -25.75 -12.89
N LEU A 132 31.54 -26.48 -12.21
CA LEU A 132 31.70 -27.91 -11.94
C LEU A 132 30.88 -28.76 -12.91
N LYS A 133 31.53 -29.76 -13.50
CA LYS A 133 30.84 -30.85 -14.21
C LYS A 133 30.81 -32.09 -13.34
N ASN A 134 29.88 -33.00 -13.63
CA ASN A 134 29.88 -34.36 -13.13
C ASN A 134 29.81 -35.33 -14.32
N ASP A 135 30.67 -36.35 -14.36
CA ASP A 135 30.70 -37.36 -15.42
C ASP A 135 29.95 -38.67 -15.07
N GLY A 136 29.19 -38.64 -13.97
CA GLY A 136 28.48 -39.79 -13.39
C GLY A 136 29.31 -40.52 -12.32
N VAL A 137 30.57 -40.15 -12.13
CA VAL A 137 31.48 -40.76 -11.13
C VAL A 137 32.18 -39.70 -10.30
N THR A 138 32.65 -38.63 -10.93
CA THR A 138 33.45 -37.58 -10.31
C THR A 138 32.91 -36.20 -10.62
N THR A 139 32.93 -35.33 -9.62
CA THR A 139 32.65 -33.90 -9.77
C THR A 139 33.99 -33.15 -9.78
N GLU A 140 34.23 -32.36 -10.83
CA GLU A 140 35.47 -31.58 -10.97
C GLU A 140 35.23 -30.20 -11.60
N ALA A 141 36.06 -29.23 -11.21
CA ALA A 141 36.10 -27.91 -11.82
C ALA A 141 36.72 -27.96 -13.22
N VAL A 142 35.96 -27.46 -14.21
CA VAL A 142 36.41 -27.29 -15.60
C VAL A 142 36.67 -25.84 -15.97
N ALA A 143 36.22 -24.89 -15.14
CA ALA A 143 36.61 -23.50 -15.21
C ALA A 143 36.67 -22.90 -13.80
N SER A 144 37.43 -21.82 -13.66
CA SER A 144 37.53 -21.03 -12.44
C SER A 144 37.47 -19.55 -12.77
N SER A 145 36.86 -18.75 -11.89
CA SER A 145 36.89 -17.31 -12.00
C SER A 145 38.30 -16.73 -11.81
N ASP A 146 38.52 -15.49 -12.20
CA ASP A 146 39.82 -14.79 -12.20
C ASP A 146 40.25 -14.21 -10.83
N GLY A 147 39.58 -14.59 -9.74
CA GLY A 147 40.01 -14.28 -8.37
C GLY A 147 39.57 -12.91 -7.83
N THR A 148 38.73 -12.16 -8.56
CA THR A 148 38.11 -10.91 -8.09
C THR A 148 36.59 -10.99 -8.28
N VAL A 149 35.94 -11.80 -7.44
CA VAL A 149 34.51 -12.10 -7.57
C VAL A 149 33.66 -11.23 -6.64
N ASP A 150 34.01 -11.15 -5.36
CA ASP A 150 33.13 -10.52 -4.38
C ASP A 150 33.09 -8.99 -4.59
N GLY A 151 31.89 -8.42 -4.61
CA GLY A 151 31.63 -7.03 -4.96
C GLY A 151 31.57 -6.74 -6.46
N ALA A 152 31.80 -7.73 -7.33
CA ALA A 152 31.65 -7.57 -8.78
C ALA A 152 30.24 -7.97 -9.25
N SER A 153 29.68 -7.21 -10.18
CA SER A 153 28.48 -7.61 -10.94
C SER A 153 28.81 -8.34 -12.23
N THR A 154 30.09 -8.38 -12.61
CA THR A 154 30.57 -9.12 -13.79
C THR A 154 31.83 -9.86 -13.44
N ILE A 155 31.85 -11.17 -13.70
CA ILE A 155 32.99 -12.04 -13.45
C ILE A 155 33.41 -12.75 -14.73
N THR A 156 34.67 -13.14 -14.79
CA THR A 156 35.21 -13.92 -15.89
C THR A 156 35.60 -15.30 -15.40
N PHE A 157 35.18 -16.35 -16.11
CA PHE A 157 35.72 -17.69 -16.00
C PHE A 157 36.75 -17.97 -17.09
N LEU A 158 37.83 -18.65 -16.72
CA LEU A 158 38.79 -19.23 -17.66
C LEU A 158 38.64 -20.75 -17.64
N THR A 159 38.36 -21.36 -18.79
CA THR A 159 38.28 -22.82 -18.88
C THR A 159 39.65 -23.46 -18.82
N LYS A 160 39.75 -24.62 -18.16
CA LYS A 160 41.00 -25.34 -17.94
C LYS A 160 41.64 -25.72 -19.28
N ALA A 161 42.95 -25.43 -19.41
CA ALA A 161 43.69 -25.72 -20.62
C ALA A 161 43.67 -27.23 -20.93
N GLY A 162 43.51 -27.58 -22.22
CA GLY A 162 43.53 -28.96 -22.69
C GLY A 162 42.26 -29.78 -22.42
N ILE A 163 41.22 -29.19 -21.81
CA ILE A 163 39.91 -29.83 -21.62
C ILE A 163 38.87 -29.08 -22.45
N THR A 164 38.19 -29.80 -23.33
CA THR A 164 36.98 -29.30 -24.00
C THR A 164 35.77 -29.61 -23.13
N ILE A 165 34.95 -28.60 -22.84
CA ILE A 165 33.64 -28.81 -22.23
C ILE A 165 32.68 -29.11 -23.37
N GLY A 166 32.04 -30.29 -23.35
CA GLY A 166 31.13 -30.70 -24.41
C GLY A 166 29.83 -29.87 -24.39
N ALA A 167 29.24 -29.68 -25.57
CA ALA A 167 27.90 -29.13 -25.71
C ALA A 167 26.89 -29.92 -24.85
N GLY A 168 25.99 -29.19 -24.19
CA GLY A 168 24.96 -29.72 -23.30
C GLY A 168 25.43 -30.08 -21.90
N THR A 169 26.70 -29.90 -21.57
CA THR A 169 27.22 -30.22 -20.23
C THR A 169 26.61 -29.27 -19.19
N ARG A 170 26.07 -29.82 -18.10
CA ARG A 170 25.59 -29.04 -16.95
C ARG A 170 26.77 -28.60 -16.08
N LEU A 171 26.99 -27.30 -16.02
CA LEU A 171 28.05 -26.67 -15.23
C LEU A 171 27.47 -25.95 -14.03
N ALA A 172 27.58 -26.54 -12.85
CA ALA A 172 27.10 -25.93 -11.62
C ALA A 172 28.06 -24.83 -11.14
N PHE A 173 27.52 -23.67 -10.79
CA PHE A 173 28.27 -22.62 -10.09
C PHE A 173 28.56 -23.10 -8.67
N SER A 174 29.82 -23.04 -8.26
CA SER A 174 30.23 -23.52 -6.94
C SER A 174 31.37 -22.69 -6.34
N ARG A 175 31.34 -22.46 -5.02
CA ARG A 175 32.48 -21.96 -4.24
C ARG A 175 33.58 -23.03 -4.13
N GLY A 176 33.19 -24.29 -4.09
CA GLY A 176 34.08 -25.46 -4.04
C GLY A 176 34.53 -25.95 -5.42
N SER A 177 35.70 -26.61 -5.49
CA SER A 177 36.26 -27.11 -6.75
C SER A 177 35.98 -28.61 -7.04
N THR A 178 35.48 -29.35 -6.05
CA THR A 178 35.30 -30.82 -6.11
C THR A 178 33.92 -31.30 -5.66
N ALA A 179 33.14 -30.41 -5.04
CA ALA A 179 31.76 -30.64 -4.64
C ALA A 179 30.98 -29.36 -4.96
N VAL A 180 29.69 -29.51 -5.26
CA VAL A 180 28.79 -28.37 -5.44
C VAL A 180 28.57 -27.76 -4.07
N ASP A 181 28.83 -26.46 -4.00
CA ASP A 181 28.71 -25.60 -2.82
C ASP A 181 28.20 -24.26 -3.38
N PRO A 182 26.88 -23.98 -3.32
CA PRO A 182 26.25 -22.85 -4.00
C PRO A 182 26.91 -21.50 -3.72
N VAL A 183 26.74 -20.56 -4.65
CA VAL A 183 27.36 -19.23 -4.60
C VAL A 183 26.53 -18.25 -3.78
N GLY A 184 27.14 -17.17 -3.30
CA GLY A 184 26.43 -16.08 -2.63
C GLY A 184 26.34 -14.81 -3.48
N ILE A 185 25.33 -13.99 -3.19
CA ILE A 185 25.13 -12.66 -3.78
C ILE A 185 24.86 -11.62 -2.70
N LYS A 186 25.00 -10.35 -3.06
CA LYS A 186 24.64 -9.20 -2.25
C LYS A 186 23.73 -8.27 -3.04
N ILE A 187 22.62 -7.90 -2.42
CA ILE A 187 21.61 -6.95 -2.91
C ILE A 187 21.68 -5.72 -2.00
N ALA A 188 21.66 -4.54 -2.59
CA ALA A 188 21.72 -3.28 -1.86
C ALA A 188 20.85 -2.24 -2.57
N ASN A 189 19.62 -2.09 -2.09
CA ASN A 189 18.67 -1.10 -2.52
C ASN A 189 18.66 0.09 -1.57
N THR A 190 18.21 1.24 -2.04
CA THR A 190 18.16 2.47 -1.24
C THR A 190 16.81 3.16 -1.30
N THR A 191 15.88 2.61 -2.07
CA THR A 191 14.54 3.16 -2.24
C THR A 191 13.64 2.54 -1.19
N CYS A 192 12.76 3.33 -0.59
CA CYS A 192 11.71 2.80 0.28
C CYS A 192 10.80 1.81 -0.48
N THR A 193 10.13 0.96 0.29
CA THR A 193 9.22 -0.07 -0.23
C THR A 193 7.84 0.52 -0.51
N ASP A 194 7.18 0.13 -1.58
CA ASP A 194 5.79 0.50 -1.85
C ASP A 194 5.01 -0.77 -2.21
N THR A 195 3.78 -0.87 -1.73
CA THR A 195 2.82 -1.93 -2.06
C THR A 195 2.52 -2.03 -3.56
N ASP A 196 2.69 -0.95 -4.31
CA ASP A 196 2.54 -0.90 -5.77
C ASP A 196 3.87 -1.04 -6.53
N GLN A 197 5.01 -1.22 -5.84
CA GLN A 197 6.28 -1.46 -6.52
C GLN A 197 6.19 -2.74 -7.37
N ALA A 198 6.50 -2.58 -8.66
CA ALA A 198 6.70 -3.74 -9.54
C ALA A 198 7.83 -4.60 -8.97
N SER A 199 7.60 -5.92 -8.86
CA SER A 199 8.61 -6.86 -8.37
C SER A 199 9.95 -6.63 -9.08
N GLN A 200 11.00 -6.43 -8.30
CA GLN A 200 12.36 -6.37 -8.81
C GLN A 200 12.90 -7.78 -8.93
N SER A 201 13.95 -7.96 -9.72
CA SER A 201 14.58 -9.28 -9.84
C SER A 201 16.08 -9.17 -10.00
N VAL A 202 16.77 -10.18 -9.48
CA VAL A 202 18.17 -10.43 -9.79
C VAL A 202 18.23 -11.40 -10.95
N THR A 203 19.01 -11.07 -11.98
CA THR A 203 19.17 -11.93 -13.16
C THR A 203 20.63 -12.21 -13.45
N ILE A 204 20.92 -13.40 -13.99
CA ILE A 204 22.24 -13.83 -14.44
C ILE A 204 22.25 -14.06 -15.95
N ALA A 205 23.35 -13.72 -16.62
CA ALA A 205 23.54 -13.99 -18.04
C ALA A 205 25.02 -14.26 -18.37
N ALA A 206 25.26 -15.16 -19.32
CA ALA A 206 26.56 -15.30 -19.98
C ALA A 206 26.59 -14.33 -21.15
N THR A 207 27.32 -13.23 -21.03
CA THR A 207 27.28 -12.12 -22.01
C THR A 207 28.33 -12.24 -23.10
N ALA A 208 29.39 -13.01 -22.86
CA ALA A 208 30.43 -13.27 -23.86
C ALA A 208 31.12 -14.61 -23.57
N ALA A 209 31.54 -15.29 -24.64
CA ALA A 209 32.43 -16.43 -24.57
C ALA A 209 33.40 -16.37 -25.76
N ILE A 210 34.70 -16.26 -25.48
CA ILE A 210 35.72 -15.99 -26.50
C ILE A 210 36.91 -16.94 -26.30
N THR A 211 37.33 -17.63 -27.37
CA THR A 211 38.45 -18.57 -27.32
C THR A 211 39.79 -17.88 -27.05
N ASP A 212 40.83 -18.68 -26.82
CA ASP A 212 42.24 -18.23 -26.78
C ASP A 212 42.47 -17.09 -25.77
N GLY A 213 41.98 -17.27 -24.54
CA GLY A 213 42.13 -16.30 -23.46
C GLY A 213 41.37 -14.99 -23.68
N GLY A 214 40.38 -14.97 -24.58
CA GLY A 214 39.60 -13.77 -24.88
C GLY A 214 40.05 -13.02 -26.14
N THR A 215 40.92 -13.60 -26.96
CA THR A 215 41.46 -12.96 -28.17
C THR A 215 41.06 -13.65 -29.48
N GLY A 216 40.43 -14.82 -29.38
CA GLY A 216 40.00 -15.61 -30.54
C GLY A 216 38.58 -15.28 -31.01
N TYR A 217 37.81 -16.32 -31.33
CA TYR A 217 36.46 -16.19 -31.90
C TYR A 217 35.37 -16.28 -30.82
N ASN A 218 34.23 -15.65 -31.08
CA ASN A 218 33.05 -15.74 -30.22
C ASN A 218 32.38 -17.12 -30.36
N ILE A 219 31.93 -17.68 -29.24
CA ILE A 219 31.14 -18.92 -29.18
C ILE A 219 29.70 -18.57 -28.85
N GLN A 220 28.84 -18.52 -29.87
CA GLN A 220 27.47 -18.05 -29.67
C GLN A 220 26.64 -18.98 -28.78
N GLY A 221 26.80 -20.31 -28.91
CA GLY A 221 26.18 -21.29 -28.01
C GLY A 221 26.73 -21.30 -26.58
N ALA A 222 27.61 -20.36 -26.23
CA ALA A 222 28.11 -20.11 -24.87
C ALA A 222 27.71 -18.71 -24.34
N VAL A 223 26.78 -18.03 -25.02
CA VAL A 223 26.16 -16.76 -24.60
C VAL A 223 24.69 -17.03 -24.33
N SER A 224 24.14 -16.54 -23.22
CA SER A 224 22.76 -16.81 -22.81
C SER A 224 21.90 -15.56 -22.80
N ASN A 225 20.58 -15.75 -22.83
CA ASN A 225 19.65 -14.73 -22.35
C ASN A 225 19.73 -14.61 -20.82
N SER A 226 19.15 -13.54 -20.28
CA SER A 226 19.05 -13.34 -18.83
C SER A 226 18.09 -14.35 -18.21
N GLN A 227 18.52 -14.98 -17.11
CA GLN A 227 17.73 -15.91 -16.31
C GLN A 227 17.52 -15.30 -14.92
N LYS A 228 16.30 -15.39 -14.40
CA LYS A 228 15.99 -14.92 -13.04
C LYS A 228 16.61 -15.85 -12.00
N ILE A 229 17.27 -15.28 -11.00
CA ILE A 229 17.81 -16.01 -9.83
C ILE A 229 17.21 -15.58 -8.51
N ALA A 230 16.56 -14.43 -8.45
CA ALA A 230 15.79 -14.02 -7.30
C ALA A 230 14.63 -13.10 -7.71
N ASP A 231 13.50 -13.25 -7.04
CA ASP A 231 12.31 -12.40 -7.13
C ASP A 231 12.20 -11.58 -5.85
N ILE A 232 12.19 -10.26 -5.98
CA ILE A 232 12.17 -9.31 -4.86
C ILE A 232 10.83 -8.59 -4.91
N SER A 233 10.03 -8.74 -3.85
CA SER A 233 8.68 -8.15 -3.79
C SER A 233 8.32 -7.73 -2.37
N PRO A 234 7.40 -6.76 -2.19
CA PRO A 234 7.00 -6.31 -0.86
C PRO A 234 6.44 -7.45 -0.02
N GLN A 235 6.87 -7.58 1.22
CA GLN A 235 6.33 -8.55 2.17
C GLN A 235 5.05 -8.04 2.82
N PHE A 236 5.02 -6.76 3.20
CA PHE A 236 3.94 -6.17 3.98
C PHE A 236 3.02 -5.32 3.10
N TYR A 237 1.72 -5.36 3.38
CA TYR A 237 0.72 -4.51 2.73
C TYR A 237 -0.18 -3.90 3.80
N PRO A 238 0.22 -2.76 4.40
CA PRO A 238 -0.58 -2.04 5.38
C PRO A 238 -1.74 -1.27 4.72
N LEU A 239 -2.85 -1.13 5.43
CA LEU A 239 -4.06 -0.42 5.00
C LEU A 239 -4.55 -0.81 3.57
N HIS A 240 -4.40 -2.07 3.20
CA HIS A 240 -4.74 -2.57 1.88
C HIS A 240 -6.24 -2.86 1.72
N ALA A 241 -6.76 -2.63 0.52
CA ALA A 241 -8.13 -2.93 0.12
C ALA A 241 -9.23 -2.36 1.05
N GLY A 242 -8.95 -1.27 1.76
CA GLY A 242 -9.97 -0.56 2.53
C GLY A 242 -10.86 0.28 1.61
N THR A 243 -12.14 0.37 1.98
CA THR A 243 -13.11 1.26 1.33
C THR A 243 -13.42 2.41 2.28
N THR A 244 -13.38 3.64 1.78
CA THR A 244 -13.70 4.85 2.55
C THR A 244 -15.04 4.70 3.27
N ALA A 245 -15.06 5.00 4.57
CA ALA A 245 -16.25 4.96 5.39
C ALA A 245 -17.07 6.24 5.18
N GLU A 246 -18.11 6.14 4.35
CA GLU A 246 -19.08 7.21 4.15
C GLU A 246 -20.14 7.17 5.27
N VAL A 247 -20.17 8.20 6.11
CA VAL A 247 -21.08 8.29 7.26
C VAL A 247 -21.73 9.66 7.33
N LEU A 248 -22.89 9.74 8.00
CA LEU A 248 -23.59 10.99 8.22
C LEU A 248 -23.71 11.26 9.71
N VAL A 249 -23.45 12.49 10.11
CA VAL A 249 -23.83 12.99 11.44
C VAL A 249 -25.35 13.14 11.50
N ASN A 250 -25.95 12.72 12.61
CA ASN A 250 -27.38 12.86 12.85
C ASN A 250 -27.71 14.28 13.32
N ALA A 251 -28.35 15.06 12.45
CA ALA A 251 -28.83 16.42 12.74
C ALA A 251 -30.23 16.46 13.37
N GLU A 252 -30.87 15.31 13.59
CA GLU A 252 -32.17 15.21 14.27
C GLU A 252 -32.00 15.27 15.79
N SER A 253 -33.07 15.67 16.47
CA SER A 253 -33.24 15.67 17.93
C SER A 253 -33.67 14.31 18.49
N SER A 254 -33.72 13.27 17.64
CA SER A 254 -33.94 11.88 18.04
C SER A 254 -32.99 10.92 17.34
N ASN A 255 -32.66 9.82 18.02
CA ASN A 255 -31.89 8.73 17.45
C ASN A 255 -32.77 7.74 16.67
N SER A 256 -32.16 6.72 16.06
CA SER A 256 -32.84 5.70 15.27
C SER A 256 -33.83 4.82 16.06
N GLU A 257 -33.79 4.89 17.39
CA GLU A 257 -34.72 4.21 18.30
C GLU A 257 -35.86 5.15 18.78
N GLY A 258 -35.89 6.40 18.31
CA GLY A 258 -36.88 7.41 18.68
C GLY A 258 -36.63 8.03 20.06
N THR A 259 -35.44 7.86 20.63
CA THR A 259 -35.03 8.49 21.89
C THR A 259 -34.51 9.90 21.61
N ALA A 260 -34.89 10.87 22.43
CA ALA A 260 -34.42 12.24 22.31
C ALA A 260 -32.90 12.33 22.53
N ILE A 261 -32.22 13.05 21.65
CA ILE A 261 -30.79 13.34 21.69
C ILE A 261 -30.56 14.82 21.39
N VAL A 262 -29.35 15.30 21.67
CA VAL A 262 -28.92 16.60 21.14
C VAL A 262 -28.46 16.38 19.70
N ALA A 263 -28.92 17.21 18.77
CA ALA A 263 -28.50 17.11 17.38
C ALA A 263 -26.95 17.14 17.27
N ARG A 264 -26.44 16.29 16.36
CA ARG A 264 -25.03 16.10 16.02
C ARG A 264 -24.17 15.44 17.10
N THR A 265 -24.77 14.82 18.11
CA THR A 265 -24.01 14.00 19.07
C THR A 265 -23.86 12.55 18.63
N GLU A 266 -24.70 12.09 17.68
CA GLU A 266 -24.64 10.73 17.15
C GLU A 266 -24.38 10.71 15.64
N PHE A 267 -23.80 9.62 15.14
CA PHE A 267 -23.87 9.31 13.71
C PHE A 267 -25.21 8.67 13.37
N VAL A 268 -25.63 8.81 12.13
CA VAL A 268 -26.75 8.04 11.57
C VAL A 268 -26.29 6.61 11.38
N TYR A 269 -27.01 5.66 11.96
CA TYR A 269 -26.72 4.25 11.84
C TYR A 269 -28.00 3.42 11.63
N ASN A 270 -27.84 2.27 10.98
CA ASN A 270 -28.88 1.26 10.89
C ASN A 270 -28.68 0.22 12.00
N ALA A 271 -29.74 -0.09 12.73
CA ALA A 271 -29.70 -1.05 13.83
C ALA A 271 -29.40 -2.50 13.38
N ASP A 272 -29.46 -2.83 12.07
CA ASP A 272 -29.03 -4.11 11.51
C ASP A 272 -27.53 -4.36 11.74
N ALA A 273 -27.19 -5.54 12.28
CA ALA A 273 -25.82 -5.91 12.64
C ALA A 273 -24.81 -5.84 11.47
N THR A 274 -25.25 -6.04 10.23
CA THR A 274 -24.38 -5.95 9.04
C THR A 274 -24.01 -4.50 8.70
N ASN A 275 -24.88 -3.55 9.02
CA ASN A 275 -24.66 -2.11 8.75
C ASN A 275 -23.96 -1.40 9.93
N ARG A 276 -23.93 -2.02 11.12
CA ARG A 276 -23.15 -1.54 12.28
C ARG A 276 -21.63 -1.57 12.08
N LEU A 277 -21.15 -2.24 11.03
CA LEU A 277 -19.73 -2.26 10.66
C LEU A 277 -19.28 -1.02 9.89
N ILE A 278 -20.19 -0.08 9.59
CA ILE A 278 -19.89 1.20 8.95
C ILE A 278 -20.09 2.33 9.96
N ALA A 279 -21.21 2.33 10.69
CA ALA A 279 -21.50 3.33 11.71
C ALA A 279 -22.30 2.76 12.89
N THR A 280 -22.04 3.30 14.07
CA THR A 280 -22.87 3.17 15.28
C THR A 280 -23.22 4.56 15.80
N SER A 281 -23.99 4.68 16.89
CA SER A 281 -24.31 6.00 17.45
C SER A 281 -23.06 6.83 17.79
N SER A 282 -21.94 6.20 18.13
CA SER A 282 -20.72 6.87 18.59
C SER A 282 -19.50 6.68 17.68
N GLN A 283 -19.60 5.86 16.63
CA GLN A 283 -18.44 5.43 15.85
C GLN A 283 -18.73 5.48 14.35
N ALA A 284 -17.78 5.96 13.57
CA ALA A 284 -17.66 5.71 12.14
C ALA A 284 -16.45 4.82 11.90
N ILE A 285 -16.61 3.75 11.12
CA ILE A 285 -15.68 2.61 11.11
C ILE A 285 -15.14 2.41 9.69
N TYR A 286 -13.84 2.65 9.51
CA TYR A 286 -13.06 2.29 8.33
C TYR A 286 -12.40 0.91 8.52
N LYS A 287 -12.82 -0.05 7.71
CA LYS A 287 -12.26 -1.41 7.68
C LYS A 287 -11.13 -1.50 6.65
N THR A 288 -10.02 -2.14 7.03
CA THR A 288 -8.87 -2.31 6.15
C THR A 288 -8.05 -3.56 6.47
N GLY A 289 -7.30 -4.04 5.48
CA GLY A 289 -6.49 -5.25 5.57
C GLY A 289 -5.01 -4.97 5.80
N TYR A 290 -4.37 -5.86 6.56
CA TYR A 290 -2.93 -5.92 6.76
C TYR A 290 -2.44 -7.30 6.33
N TYR A 291 -1.56 -7.35 5.34
CA TYR A 291 -1.04 -8.62 4.82
C TYR A 291 0.44 -8.78 5.10
N ASN A 292 0.82 -9.98 5.55
CA ASN A 292 2.21 -10.39 5.70
C ASN A 292 2.48 -11.64 4.85
N ARG A 293 3.36 -11.51 3.86
CA ARG A 293 3.71 -12.57 2.91
C ARG A 293 4.87 -13.46 3.36
N ALA A 294 5.34 -13.38 4.62
CA ALA A 294 6.51 -14.12 5.09
C ALA A 294 6.52 -15.61 4.69
N ALA A 295 5.38 -16.30 4.83
CA ALA A 295 5.25 -17.72 4.50
C ALA A 295 5.33 -18.06 2.99
N LEU A 296 5.31 -17.04 2.12
CA LEU A 296 5.40 -17.18 0.67
C LEU A 296 6.79 -16.82 0.12
N LEU A 297 7.72 -16.43 1.00
CA LEU A 297 9.06 -15.96 0.66
C LEU A 297 10.09 -16.91 1.30
N ASP A 298 11.28 -16.99 0.70
CA ASP A 298 12.42 -17.72 1.28
C ASP A 298 13.19 -16.83 2.27
N GLN A 299 13.28 -15.53 2.00
CA GLN A 299 13.87 -14.51 2.88
C GLN A 299 12.83 -13.46 3.25
N ALA A 300 12.53 -13.35 4.54
CA ALA A 300 11.46 -12.48 5.07
C ALA A 300 11.89 -11.82 6.40
N ILE A 301 11.33 -10.64 6.67
CA ILE A 301 11.42 -9.96 7.97
C ILE A 301 10.54 -10.69 8.97
N VAL A 302 11.07 -10.88 10.18
CA VAL A 302 10.31 -11.28 11.35
C VAL A 302 10.03 -10.03 12.16
N LEU A 303 8.75 -9.66 12.29
CA LEU A 303 8.39 -8.46 13.03
C LEU A 303 8.83 -8.56 14.50
N ASP A 304 9.42 -7.50 15.02
CA ASP A 304 9.81 -7.33 16.41
C ASP A 304 9.30 -6.00 17.01
N ALA A 305 9.92 -5.54 18.10
CA ALA A 305 9.48 -4.37 18.88
C ALA A 305 10.09 -3.05 18.40
N ASP A 306 11.02 -3.09 17.44
CA ASP A 306 11.54 -1.89 16.78
C ASP A 306 10.68 -1.53 15.55
N ASP A 307 9.82 -2.44 15.08
CA ASP A 307 8.95 -2.28 13.92
C ASP A 307 7.62 -1.58 14.25
N HIS A 308 7.37 -0.45 13.61
CA HIS A 308 6.19 0.38 13.86
C HIS A 308 5.47 0.77 12.57
N VAL A 309 4.14 0.69 12.59
CA VAL A 309 3.33 1.46 11.65
C VAL A 309 3.11 2.83 12.26
N GLU A 310 3.74 3.83 11.67
CA GLU A 310 3.53 5.22 12.02
C GLU A 310 2.28 5.73 11.31
N THR A 311 1.38 6.39 12.03
CA THR A 311 0.16 6.97 11.47
C THR A 311 -0.02 8.42 11.87
N ALA A 312 -0.61 9.21 10.99
CA ALA A 312 -1.03 10.58 11.27
C ALA A 312 -2.43 10.83 10.68
N PHE A 313 -3.28 11.52 11.43
CA PHE A 313 -4.68 11.74 11.06
C PHE A 313 -4.93 13.20 10.72
N VAL A 314 -5.28 13.47 9.47
CA VAL A 314 -5.54 14.81 8.96
C VAL A 314 -7.00 14.92 8.56
N ALA A 315 -7.71 15.93 9.07
CA ALA A 315 -9.08 16.20 8.69
C ALA A 315 -9.16 17.45 7.80
N SER A 316 -10.00 17.41 6.76
CA SER A 316 -10.14 18.55 5.81
C SER A 316 -10.85 19.76 6.42
N SER A 317 -11.55 19.58 7.53
CA SER A 317 -12.01 20.65 8.43
C SER A 317 -12.20 20.11 9.85
N GLU A 318 -12.31 21.01 10.84
CA GLU A 318 -12.35 20.67 12.27
C GLU A 318 -13.52 19.70 12.60
N PRO A 319 -13.25 18.44 12.99
CA PRO A 319 -14.31 17.46 13.33
C PRO A 319 -15.06 17.78 14.63
N GLY A 320 -14.42 18.55 15.52
CA GLY A 320 -14.90 18.86 16.86
C GLY A 320 -13.97 18.30 17.94
N ALA A 321 -13.83 19.04 19.06
CA ALA A 321 -12.82 18.74 20.09
C ALA A 321 -12.93 17.36 20.75
N ASN A 322 -14.13 16.76 20.75
CA ASN A 322 -14.40 15.45 21.34
C ASN A 322 -14.24 14.28 20.36
N VAL A 323 -14.01 14.59 19.07
CA VAL A 323 -13.88 13.58 18.02
C VAL A 323 -12.43 13.13 17.97
N LYS A 324 -12.19 11.81 18.08
CA LYS A 324 -10.84 11.22 18.12
C LYS A 324 -10.77 9.98 17.23
N MET A 325 -9.57 9.62 16.80
CA MET A 325 -9.30 8.37 16.08
C MET A 325 -8.94 7.25 17.06
N ARG A 326 -9.43 6.04 16.82
CA ARG A 326 -9.02 4.82 17.54
C ARG A 326 -8.82 3.66 16.58
N LEU A 327 -7.99 2.70 16.99
CA LEU A 327 -7.75 1.47 16.23
C LEU A 327 -8.29 0.28 17.00
N TYR A 328 -8.89 -0.66 16.28
CA TYR A 328 -9.36 -1.92 16.83
C TYR A 328 -8.88 -3.10 15.98
N ASN A 329 -8.44 -4.16 16.64
CA ASN A 329 -7.96 -5.42 16.06
C ASN A 329 -8.93 -6.56 16.42
N GLY A 330 -10.22 -6.38 16.18
CA GLY A 330 -11.21 -7.42 16.45
C GLY A 330 -12.63 -6.91 16.57
N ARG A 331 -13.58 -7.80 16.24
CA ARG A 331 -15.01 -7.56 16.34
C ARG A 331 -15.75 -8.80 16.84
N THR A 332 -16.82 -8.61 17.60
CA THR A 332 -17.76 -9.68 17.93
C THR A 332 -18.61 -10.02 16.70
N ALA A 333 -18.41 -11.20 16.11
CA ALA A 333 -19.03 -11.55 14.83
C ALA A 333 -20.56 -11.49 14.81
N ALA A 334 -21.21 -11.89 15.91
CA ALA A 334 -22.66 -11.89 16.03
C ALA A 334 -23.29 -10.48 16.05
N THR A 335 -22.55 -9.46 16.47
CA THR A 335 -23.07 -8.11 16.70
C THR A 335 -22.37 -7.03 15.87
N GLY A 336 -21.20 -7.34 15.31
CA GLY A 336 -20.32 -6.39 14.64
C GLY A 336 -19.61 -5.41 15.59
N VAL A 337 -19.77 -5.57 16.90
CA VAL A 337 -19.20 -4.64 17.90
C VAL A 337 -17.69 -4.82 17.99
N LEU A 338 -16.95 -3.72 17.93
CA LEU A 338 -15.50 -3.71 18.08
C LEU A 338 -15.09 -4.04 19.53
N ASP A 339 -14.04 -4.85 19.70
CA ASP A 339 -13.68 -5.43 21.01
C ASP A 339 -12.25 -5.07 21.43
N THR A 340 -11.26 -5.39 20.60
CA THR A 340 -9.83 -5.24 20.93
C THR A 340 -9.30 -3.88 20.52
N ALA A 341 -9.33 -2.89 21.41
CA ALA A 341 -8.67 -1.61 21.16
C ALA A 341 -7.14 -1.79 21.08
N VAL A 342 -6.52 -1.20 20.05
CA VAL A 342 -5.06 -1.16 19.86
C VAL A 342 -4.54 0.22 20.26
N SER A 343 -3.36 0.24 20.89
CA SER A 343 -2.73 1.49 21.31
C SER A 343 -1.96 2.09 20.14
N VAL A 344 -2.23 3.35 19.78
CA VAL A 344 -1.55 4.07 18.69
C VAL A 344 -0.25 4.77 19.13
N GLN A 345 0.08 4.70 20.41
CA GLN A 345 1.35 5.07 21.00
C GLN A 345 1.57 4.07 22.14
N THR A 346 2.79 3.87 22.64
CA THR A 346 2.99 3.06 23.85
C THR A 346 2.22 3.71 25.02
N GLY A 347 0.97 3.26 25.25
CA GLY A 347 -0.05 3.95 26.05
C GLY A 347 -1.27 4.32 25.21
N THR A 348 -2.46 3.87 25.62
CA THR A 348 -3.78 3.95 24.93
C THR A 348 -4.34 5.37 24.71
N VAL A 349 -3.57 6.26 24.08
CA VAL A 349 -3.99 7.63 23.78
C VAL A 349 -4.78 7.64 22.47
N PRO A 350 -6.03 8.16 22.44
CA PRO A 350 -6.76 8.35 21.19
C PRO A 350 -6.03 9.30 20.24
N GLY A 351 -6.09 9.01 18.94
CA GLY A 351 -5.52 9.84 17.89
C GLY A 351 -6.24 11.19 17.76
N GLU A 352 -5.48 12.27 17.64
CA GLU A 352 -5.99 13.61 17.40
C GLU A 352 -5.95 13.94 15.91
N PHE A 353 -6.87 14.82 15.48
CA PHE A 353 -6.91 15.30 14.11
C PHE A 353 -6.22 16.67 14.01
N ALA A 354 -5.25 16.78 13.10
CA ALA A 354 -4.75 18.07 12.65
C ALA A 354 -5.42 18.47 11.33
N MET A 355 -5.31 19.75 10.97
CA MET A 355 -5.80 20.27 9.67
C MET A 355 -4.77 20.14 8.56
N ASP A 356 -3.49 20.06 8.93
CA ASP A 356 -2.36 19.92 8.02
C ASP A 356 -1.43 18.81 8.51
N LEU A 357 -0.81 18.08 7.57
CA LEU A 357 0.09 16.97 7.89
C LEU A 357 1.30 17.41 8.72
N SER A 358 1.82 18.63 8.50
CA SER A 358 2.99 19.12 9.24
C SER A 358 2.74 19.37 10.73
N ASP A 359 1.46 19.55 11.10
CA ASP A 359 1.04 19.79 12.48
C ASP A 359 0.41 18.54 13.11
N ALA A 360 0.27 17.46 12.34
CA ALA A 360 -0.29 16.20 12.80
C ALA A 360 0.68 15.47 13.73
N THR A 361 0.16 15.01 14.87
CA THR A 361 0.90 14.08 15.73
C THR A 361 1.11 12.76 15.01
N VAL A 362 2.36 12.28 14.99
CA VAL A 362 2.70 10.94 14.50
C VAL A 362 2.56 9.94 15.64
N TYR A 363 1.85 8.86 15.36
CA TYR A 363 1.46 7.81 16.28
C TYR A 363 2.12 6.49 15.88
N ASN A 364 2.91 5.90 16.78
CA ASN A 364 3.60 4.63 16.53
C ASN A 364 2.82 3.47 17.11
N THR A 365 2.36 2.58 16.24
CA THR A 365 1.72 1.32 16.61
C THR A 365 2.65 0.16 16.28
N GLU A 366 2.87 -0.74 17.24
CA GLU A 366 3.68 -1.95 17.03
C GLU A 366 3.16 -2.72 15.81
N ALA A 367 4.03 -2.97 14.83
CA ALA A 367 3.62 -3.60 13.58
C ALA A 367 3.05 -5.01 13.83
N VAL A 368 3.61 -5.74 14.80
CA VAL A 368 3.11 -7.07 15.18
C VAL A 368 1.63 -7.06 15.59
N ASP A 369 1.15 -5.99 16.24
CA ASP A 369 -0.24 -5.84 16.66
C ASP A 369 -1.20 -5.56 15.49
N LEU A 370 -0.67 -5.08 14.35
CA LEU A 370 -1.47 -4.77 13.17
C LEU A 370 -1.46 -5.91 12.15
N PHE A 371 -0.37 -6.64 12.03
CA PHE A 371 -0.24 -7.78 11.12
C PHE A 371 -0.65 -9.13 11.73
N THR A 372 -0.97 -9.17 13.03
CA THR A 372 -1.40 -10.38 13.74
C THR A 372 -2.83 -10.23 14.28
N PRO A 373 -3.75 -11.15 13.96
CA PRO A 373 -5.10 -11.15 14.54
C PRO A 373 -5.08 -11.28 16.06
N ALA A 374 -5.93 -10.52 16.75
CA ALA A 374 -6.06 -10.62 18.18
C ALA A 374 -6.54 -12.02 18.61
N ILE A 375 -5.78 -12.67 19.49
CA ILE A 375 -6.11 -14.01 19.99
C ILE A 375 -7.29 -13.93 20.97
N GLY A 376 -8.39 -14.60 20.64
CA GLY A 376 -9.53 -14.78 21.56
C GLY A 376 -10.57 -13.66 21.55
N ALA A 377 -10.44 -12.68 20.65
CA ALA A 377 -11.41 -11.61 20.45
C ALA A 377 -12.12 -11.76 19.10
N GLY A 378 -13.34 -12.31 19.11
CA GLY A 378 -14.14 -12.41 17.89
C GLY A 378 -13.71 -13.45 16.87
N ASP A 379 -14.35 -13.43 15.69
CA ASP A 379 -14.02 -14.32 14.58
C ASP A 379 -12.76 -13.79 13.86
N ALA A 380 -11.69 -14.59 13.84
CA ALA A 380 -10.53 -14.29 13.01
C ALA A 380 -10.95 -14.36 11.53
N GLU A 381 -10.89 -13.22 10.84
CA GLU A 381 -11.30 -13.11 9.44
C GLU A 381 -10.28 -13.84 8.54
N THR A 382 -10.80 -14.50 7.51
CA THR A 382 -9.95 -15.19 6.53
C THR A 382 -9.43 -14.22 5.48
N ASN A 383 -8.23 -14.51 4.96
CA ASN A 383 -7.67 -13.74 3.85
C ASN A 383 -8.65 -13.75 2.64
N PRO A 384 -9.19 -12.60 2.20
CA PRO A 384 -10.16 -12.55 1.11
C PRO A 384 -9.52 -12.66 -0.28
N MET A 385 -8.19 -12.61 -0.39
CA MET A 385 -7.46 -12.57 -1.65
C MET A 385 -7.41 -13.95 -2.31
N THR A 386 -7.79 -13.99 -3.58
CA THR A 386 -7.83 -15.21 -4.41
C THR A 386 -6.73 -15.25 -5.46
N THR A 387 -5.91 -14.21 -5.56
CA THR A 387 -4.84 -14.06 -6.56
C THR A 387 -3.53 -13.61 -5.93
N ALA A 388 -2.42 -13.96 -6.58
CA ALA A 388 -1.10 -13.44 -6.22
C ALA A 388 -1.05 -11.90 -6.38
N PRO A 389 -0.22 -11.19 -5.59
CA PRO A 389 0.79 -11.72 -4.66
C PRO A 389 0.27 -12.07 -3.25
N LEU A 390 -1.00 -11.80 -2.94
CA LEU A 390 -1.55 -11.92 -1.58
C LEU A 390 -2.25 -13.25 -1.27
N LEU A 391 -2.47 -14.10 -2.28
CA LEU A 391 -3.01 -15.45 -2.08
C LEU A 391 -2.11 -16.26 -1.13
N GLY A 392 -2.67 -16.70 -0.01
CA GLY A 392 -1.94 -17.51 0.99
C GLY A 392 -1.12 -16.70 1.99
N ALA A 393 -1.11 -15.37 1.89
CA ALA A 393 -0.48 -14.49 2.88
C ALA A 393 -1.23 -14.54 4.22
N ALA A 394 -0.51 -14.32 5.33
CA ALA A 394 -1.15 -14.04 6.60
C ALA A 394 -1.92 -12.72 6.50
N TYR A 395 -3.11 -12.69 7.08
CA TYR A 395 -4.04 -11.57 6.99
C TYR A 395 -4.52 -11.18 8.37
N ASN A 396 -4.59 -9.88 8.61
CA ASN A 396 -5.31 -9.30 9.72
C ASN A 396 -6.24 -8.18 9.24
N GLU A 397 -7.37 -8.06 9.91
CA GLU A 397 -8.36 -7.02 9.65
C GLU A 397 -8.33 -5.99 10.78
N MET A 398 -8.12 -4.73 10.40
CA MET A 398 -8.03 -3.62 11.32
C MET A 398 -9.16 -2.63 11.07
N PHE A 399 -9.62 -2.00 12.15
CA PHE A 399 -10.67 -0.98 12.11
C PHE A 399 -10.11 0.33 12.63
N TYR A 400 -10.06 1.34 11.76
CA TYR A 400 -9.79 2.72 12.15
C TYR A 400 -11.13 3.40 12.38
N VAL A 401 -11.28 4.06 13.52
CA VAL A 401 -12.59 4.50 14.00
C VAL A 401 -12.55 5.96 14.40
N VAL A 402 -13.35 6.77 13.72
CA VAL A 402 -13.69 8.11 14.21
C VAL A 402 -14.74 7.97 15.30
N GLU A 403 -14.35 8.27 16.54
CA GLU A 403 -15.21 8.15 17.72
C GLU A 403 -15.63 9.50 18.26
N ASN A 404 -16.86 9.57 18.75
CA ASN A 404 -17.40 10.70 19.48
C ASN A 404 -18.12 10.23 20.76
N ASN A 405 -18.19 11.10 21.78
CA ASN A 405 -19.01 10.83 22.96
C ASN A 405 -20.47 11.28 22.71
N PRO A 406 -21.43 10.36 22.57
CA PRO A 406 -22.80 10.70 22.21
C PRO A 406 -23.56 11.48 23.29
N ALA A 407 -23.06 11.50 24.53
CA ALA A 407 -23.68 12.23 25.63
C ALA A 407 -23.39 13.74 25.60
N THR A 408 -22.25 14.17 25.04
CA THR A 408 -21.77 15.56 25.19
C THR A 408 -21.01 16.11 23.99
N GLY A 409 -20.51 15.27 23.08
CA GLY A 409 -19.69 15.70 21.97
C GLY A 409 -20.53 16.10 20.77
N ILE A 410 -20.64 17.39 20.49
CA ILE A 410 -21.23 17.87 19.23
C ILE A 410 -20.17 17.74 18.14
N MET A 411 -20.47 16.97 17.09
CA MET A 411 -19.60 16.77 15.94
C MET A 411 -19.81 17.84 14.88
N ASN A 412 -18.74 18.18 14.16
CA ASN A 412 -18.86 18.85 12.87
C ASN A 412 -19.19 17.84 11.76
N PHE A 413 -19.40 18.34 10.55
CA PHE A 413 -19.72 17.53 9.38
C PHE A 413 -19.17 18.19 8.12
N ASN A 414 -19.28 17.48 7.00
CA ASN A 414 -18.68 17.80 5.71
C ASN A 414 -17.15 17.92 5.79
N TYR A 415 -16.52 16.91 6.37
CA TYR A 415 -15.08 16.75 6.42
C TYR A 415 -14.68 15.33 6.04
N ASP A 416 -13.47 15.22 5.53
CA ASP A 416 -12.83 13.96 5.21
C ASP A 416 -11.71 13.72 6.21
N VAL A 417 -11.46 12.47 6.56
CA VAL A 417 -10.31 12.06 7.36
C VAL A 417 -9.36 11.29 6.46
N THR A 418 -8.14 11.80 6.34
CA THR A 418 -7.04 11.12 5.65
C THR A 418 -6.10 10.53 6.69
N THR A 419 -5.92 9.21 6.61
CA THR A 419 -4.92 8.48 7.40
C THR A 419 -3.64 8.42 6.58
N HIS A 420 -2.62 9.14 7.00
CA HIS A 420 -1.26 9.01 6.49
C HIS A 420 -0.55 7.91 7.25
N TYR A 421 0.27 7.12 6.57
CA TYR A 421 1.01 6.04 7.20
C TYR A 421 2.38 5.78 6.56
N THR A 422 3.24 5.17 7.35
CA THR A 422 4.47 4.49 6.91
C THR A 422 4.70 3.25 7.78
N LEU A 423 5.47 2.28 7.30
CA LEU A 423 5.96 1.15 8.09
C LEU A 423 7.47 1.34 8.24
N ASP A 424 7.89 1.66 9.45
CA ASP A 424 9.28 1.86 9.87
C ASP A 424 9.77 0.60 10.56
N PHE A 425 10.87 0.01 10.10
CA PHE A 425 11.44 -1.19 10.71
C PHE A 425 12.46 -0.87 11.81
N GLY A 426 12.95 0.37 11.91
CA GLY A 426 13.93 0.78 12.91
C GLY A 426 15.31 0.10 12.81
N THR A 427 15.47 -0.91 11.97
CA THR A 427 16.63 -1.80 11.88
C THR A 427 17.54 -1.44 10.70
N ALA A 428 18.84 -1.31 10.99
CA ALA A 428 19.81 -0.93 9.98
C ALA A 428 19.96 -1.99 8.87
N GLY A 429 19.68 -1.59 7.63
CA GLY A 429 19.77 -2.47 6.46
C GLY A 429 18.42 -2.96 5.95
N GLU A 430 17.36 -2.71 6.70
CA GLU A 430 15.97 -2.86 6.27
C GLU A 430 15.48 -1.55 5.63
N LEU A 431 14.51 -1.66 4.73
CA LEU A 431 13.95 -0.57 3.95
C LEU A 431 12.50 -0.34 4.36
N ASP A 432 12.29 0.79 5.01
CA ASP A 432 10.97 1.29 5.38
C ASP A 432 10.05 1.40 4.17
N HIS A 433 8.75 1.36 4.44
CA HIS A 433 7.77 1.69 3.43
C HIS A 433 7.82 3.19 3.10
N CYS A 434 7.48 3.53 1.86
CA CYS A 434 7.28 4.90 1.46
C CYS A 434 6.03 5.43 2.16
N ALA A 435 6.06 6.70 2.56
CA ALA A 435 4.87 7.35 3.11
C ALA A 435 3.73 7.34 2.08
N ASP A 436 2.56 6.85 2.48
CA ASP A 436 1.34 6.83 1.69
C ASP A 436 0.15 7.30 2.55
N ASN A 437 -1.04 7.37 1.96
CA ASN A 437 -2.26 7.77 2.64
C ASN A 437 -3.50 7.10 2.05
N LYS A 438 -4.57 7.08 2.85
CA LYS A 438 -5.93 6.71 2.43
C LYS A 438 -6.93 7.70 3.02
N VAL A 439 -7.90 8.12 2.21
CA VAL A 439 -9.10 8.80 2.72
C VAL A 439 -9.93 7.73 3.44
N SER A 440 -9.82 7.68 4.76
CA SER A 440 -10.43 6.63 5.58
C SER A 440 -11.90 6.91 5.85
N HIS A 441 -12.29 8.18 6.00
CA HIS A 441 -13.67 8.56 6.30
C HIS A 441 -14.11 9.77 5.49
N GLU A 442 -15.37 9.75 5.05
CA GLU A 442 -16.10 10.92 4.54
C GLU A 442 -17.30 11.14 5.44
N VAL A 443 -17.29 12.24 6.20
CA VAL A 443 -18.29 12.52 7.23
C VAL A 443 -19.20 13.66 6.75
N GLY A 444 -20.42 13.31 6.36
CA GLY A 444 -21.47 14.25 5.97
C GLY A 444 -22.51 14.50 7.07
N VAL A 445 -23.70 14.95 6.67
CA VAL A 445 -24.85 15.18 7.56
C VAL A 445 -26.15 14.71 6.88
N ASN A 446 -27.10 14.18 7.65
CA ASN A 446 -28.42 13.76 7.15
C ASN A 446 -29.39 14.94 6.94
N GLY A 447 -28.95 15.98 6.24
CA GLY A 447 -29.77 17.15 5.99
C GLY A 447 -29.18 18.13 4.98
N ALA A 448 -29.99 19.12 4.61
CA ALA A 448 -29.59 20.27 3.82
C ALA A 448 -28.83 21.28 4.67
N VAL A 449 -27.80 21.91 4.11
CA VAL A 449 -27.00 22.94 4.78
C VAL A 449 -27.16 24.27 4.05
N LEU A 450 -27.64 25.30 4.76
CA LEU A 450 -27.82 26.65 4.23
C LEU A 450 -26.93 27.64 5.01
N LYS A 451 -25.93 28.23 4.36
CA LYS A 451 -25.05 29.24 4.96
C LYS A 451 -25.52 30.65 4.62
N VAL A 452 -25.70 31.48 5.64
CA VAL A 452 -26.15 32.88 5.52
C VAL A 452 -25.10 33.79 6.19
N PRO A 453 -24.16 34.35 5.41
CA PRO A 453 -22.97 35.00 5.97
C PRO A 453 -23.20 36.39 6.57
N TYR A 454 -24.33 37.06 6.28
CA TYR A 454 -24.55 38.47 6.63
C TYR A 454 -25.92 38.70 7.25
N VAL A 455 -26.19 38.09 8.41
CA VAL A 455 -27.42 38.39 9.17
C VAL A 455 -27.13 39.46 10.22
N THR A 456 -28.12 40.33 10.46
CA THR A 456 -28.06 41.35 11.50
C THR A 456 -29.18 41.12 12.50
N ASN A 457 -28.85 41.13 13.79
CA ASN A 457 -29.80 41.08 14.90
C ASN A 457 -30.55 42.42 15.00
N ALA A 458 -31.50 42.62 14.08
CA ALA A 458 -32.36 43.79 14.05
C ALA A 458 -33.81 43.37 13.77
N GLU A 459 -34.74 44.18 14.28
CA GLU A 459 -36.17 43.90 14.17
C GLU A 459 -36.61 43.76 12.70
N GLY A 460 -37.28 42.64 12.41
CA GLY A 460 -37.83 42.36 11.08
C GLY A 460 -36.83 41.74 10.09
N ASN A 461 -35.58 41.52 10.46
CA ASN A 461 -34.66 40.68 9.68
C ASN A 461 -34.98 39.21 9.90
N PHE A 462 -34.97 38.43 8.83
CA PHE A 462 -35.32 37.02 8.92
C PHE A 462 -34.64 36.16 7.87
N VAL A 463 -34.61 34.86 8.15
CA VAL A 463 -34.33 33.81 7.18
C VAL A 463 -35.60 32.97 7.04
N ARG A 464 -36.09 32.83 5.81
CA ARG A 464 -37.16 31.90 5.47
C ARG A 464 -36.55 30.60 5.00
N ILE A 465 -37.01 29.50 5.56
CA ILE A 465 -36.68 28.15 5.09
C ILE A 465 -37.96 27.51 4.57
N THR A 466 -37.89 27.00 3.35
CA THR A 466 -38.96 26.26 2.69
C THR A 466 -38.56 24.80 2.60
N ASN A 467 -39.43 23.93 3.10
CA ASN A 467 -39.29 22.49 3.02
C ASN A 467 -40.27 21.95 1.97
N GLU A 468 -39.75 21.54 0.83
CA GLU A 468 -40.50 20.89 -0.25
C GLU A 468 -40.53 19.37 -0.10
N HIS A 469 -39.95 18.80 0.96
CA HIS A 469 -40.06 17.39 1.26
C HIS A 469 -41.50 17.00 1.69
N ASP A 470 -41.83 15.72 1.60
CA ASP A 470 -43.13 15.18 2.01
C ASP A 470 -43.25 14.97 3.52
N GLU A 471 -42.16 15.14 4.26
CA GLU A 471 -42.09 15.00 5.72
C GLU A 471 -41.65 16.31 6.38
N ALA A 472 -42.01 16.49 7.65
CA ALA A 472 -41.54 17.62 8.43
C ALA A 472 -40.03 17.50 8.67
N ALA A 473 -39.32 18.63 8.65
CA ALA A 473 -37.88 18.68 8.81
C ALA A 473 -37.52 19.51 10.04
N GLU A 474 -36.65 19.00 10.90
CA GLU A 474 -36.09 19.73 12.02
C GLU A 474 -35.03 20.71 11.54
N VAL A 475 -34.88 21.82 12.26
CA VAL A 475 -33.93 22.87 11.92
C VAL A 475 -33.07 23.16 13.13
N THR A 476 -31.76 23.03 12.93
CA THR A 476 -30.75 23.54 13.84
C THR A 476 -29.94 24.64 13.17
N VAL A 477 -29.31 25.49 13.97
CA VAL A 477 -28.46 26.57 13.48
C VAL A 477 -27.14 26.65 14.25
N ASP A 478 -26.06 26.85 13.51
CA ASP A 478 -24.78 27.29 14.05
C ASP A 478 -24.67 28.80 13.88
N ILE A 479 -24.25 29.50 14.93
CA ILE A 479 -24.16 30.96 14.94
C ILE A 479 -22.73 31.38 15.24
N PHE A 480 -22.19 32.23 14.37
CA PHE A 480 -20.86 32.81 14.45
C PHE A 480 -21.00 34.32 14.54
N SER A 481 -20.42 34.95 15.57
CA SER A 481 -20.38 36.42 15.67
C SER A 481 -19.15 37.01 14.99
N GLU A 482 -19.25 38.27 14.56
CA GLU A 482 -18.07 39.09 14.34
C GLU A 482 -17.44 39.46 15.70
N SER A 483 -16.14 39.18 15.87
CA SER A 483 -15.36 39.54 17.07
C SER A 483 -14.47 40.76 16.81
N ALA A 484 -14.35 41.64 17.81
CA ALA A 484 -13.49 42.82 17.73
C ALA A 484 -11.98 42.50 17.76
N ASP A 485 -11.60 41.41 18.43
CA ASP A 485 -10.20 41.01 18.68
C ASP A 485 -9.87 39.60 18.16
N GLY A 486 -10.87 38.88 17.60
CA GLY A 486 -10.72 37.52 17.09
C GLY A 486 -10.76 36.44 18.17
N ASN A 487 -11.31 36.73 19.36
CA ASN A 487 -11.33 35.78 20.47
C ASN A 487 -12.50 34.76 20.38
N ASP A 488 -12.18 33.48 20.61
CA ASP A 488 -13.03 32.31 20.38
C ASP A 488 -13.87 31.86 21.59
N GLY A 489 -14.34 32.80 22.44
CA GLY A 489 -15.21 32.49 23.60
C GLY A 489 -16.55 31.84 23.20
N ALA A 490 -17.65 32.07 23.95
CA ALA A 490 -18.99 31.60 23.54
C ALA A 490 -19.59 32.42 22.36
N ARG A 491 -18.73 32.86 21.43
CA ARG A 491 -18.99 33.65 20.22
C ARG A 491 -19.23 32.81 18.97
N LYS A 492 -18.96 31.50 19.05
CA LYS A 492 -19.43 30.43 18.17
C LYS A 492 -20.27 29.48 19.01
N VAL A 493 -21.51 29.23 18.61
CA VAL A 493 -22.34 28.17 19.20
C VAL A 493 -22.90 27.31 18.08
N THR A 494 -22.99 26.01 18.34
CA THR A 494 -23.39 25.02 17.35
C THR A 494 -24.60 24.24 17.82
N ALA A 495 -25.39 23.73 16.87
CA ALA A 495 -26.59 22.93 17.12
C ALA A 495 -27.59 23.63 18.08
N VAL A 496 -27.93 24.90 17.79
CA VAL A 496 -29.06 25.58 18.45
C VAL A 496 -30.35 25.09 17.78
N GLU A 497 -31.30 24.59 18.56
CA GLU A 497 -32.55 24.00 18.08
C GLU A 497 -33.60 25.09 17.80
N LEU A 498 -34.23 25.05 16.63
CA LEU A 498 -35.22 26.05 16.21
C LEU A 498 -36.63 25.47 15.96
N GLY A 499 -36.81 24.18 16.20
CA GLY A 499 -38.06 23.45 15.90
C GLY A 499 -38.08 22.88 14.48
N SER A 500 -39.24 22.81 13.85
CA SER A 500 -39.42 22.13 12.56
C SER A 500 -40.17 22.95 11.52
N VAL A 501 -39.87 22.68 10.24
CA VAL A 501 -40.63 23.14 9.07
C VAL A 501 -41.54 21.99 8.61
N PRO A 502 -42.87 22.15 8.68
CA PRO A 502 -43.78 21.13 8.20
C PRO A 502 -43.55 20.76 6.73
N ALA A 503 -43.98 19.56 6.35
CA ALA A 503 -43.97 19.11 4.95
C ALA A 503 -44.66 20.14 4.03
N LYS A 504 -44.06 20.38 2.85
CA LYS A 504 -44.56 21.32 1.82
C LYS A 504 -44.88 22.72 2.37
N SER A 505 -44.10 23.21 3.34
CA SER A 505 -44.35 24.48 4.04
C SER A 505 -43.12 25.37 4.09
N SER A 506 -43.29 26.59 4.59
CA SER A 506 -42.20 27.54 4.83
C SER A 506 -42.35 28.19 6.19
N VAL A 507 -41.24 28.32 6.91
CA VAL A 507 -41.17 28.98 8.22
C VAL A 507 -40.21 30.17 8.13
N VAL A 508 -40.55 31.23 8.85
CA VAL A 508 -39.73 32.44 8.97
C VAL A 508 -39.07 32.46 10.33
N TYR A 509 -37.74 32.44 10.32
CA TYR A 509 -36.90 32.56 11.49
C TYR A 509 -36.39 34.00 11.61
N PHE A 510 -36.95 34.77 12.54
CA PHE A 510 -36.48 36.14 12.80
C PHE A 510 -35.12 36.09 13.49
N VAL A 511 -34.16 36.86 12.98
CA VAL A 511 -32.78 36.88 13.50
C VAL A 511 -32.73 37.20 15.00
N PRO A 512 -33.50 38.16 15.55
CA PRO A 512 -33.54 38.38 16.99
C PRO A 512 -33.92 37.13 17.80
N THR A 513 -34.94 36.39 17.36
CA THR A 513 -35.36 35.15 18.02
C THR A 513 -34.28 34.06 17.92
N LEU A 514 -33.59 33.95 16.79
CA LEU A 514 -32.46 33.01 16.64
C LEU A 514 -31.35 33.28 17.66
N ILE A 515 -31.02 34.56 17.88
CA ILE A 515 -30.00 34.95 18.86
C ILE A 515 -30.51 34.72 20.29
N GLU A 516 -31.78 34.99 20.59
CA GLU A 516 -32.38 34.69 21.90
C GLU A 516 -32.32 33.19 22.23
N GLU A 517 -32.63 32.32 21.25
CA GLU A 517 -32.50 30.87 21.41
C GLU A 517 -31.04 30.45 21.63
N ALA A 518 -30.10 31.03 20.89
CA ALA A 518 -28.68 30.75 21.06
C ALA A 518 -28.15 31.16 22.46
N VAL A 519 -28.59 32.31 22.98
CA VAL A 519 -28.27 32.76 24.34
C VAL A 519 -28.87 31.81 25.37
N THR A 520 -30.14 31.42 25.18
CA THR A 520 -30.89 30.59 26.13
C THR A 520 -30.38 29.16 26.18
N GLN A 521 -30.10 28.56 25.03
CA GLN A 521 -29.74 27.15 24.92
C GLN A 521 -28.23 26.91 25.09
N LYS A 522 -27.38 27.85 24.61
CA LYS A 522 -25.94 27.64 24.48
C LYS A 522 -25.07 28.75 25.10
N LEU A 523 -25.67 29.67 25.86
CA LEU A 523 -24.96 30.78 26.53
C LEU A 523 -24.17 31.67 25.57
N TYR A 524 -24.71 31.88 24.37
CA TYR A 524 -24.09 32.71 23.34
C TYR A 524 -23.80 34.14 23.83
N GLU A 525 -22.58 34.63 23.62
CA GLU A 525 -22.14 35.96 24.09
C GLU A 525 -22.59 37.12 23.17
N GLY A 526 -22.98 36.82 21.93
CA GLY A 526 -23.30 37.84 20.94
C GLY A 526 -22.07 38.39 20.21
N ALA A 527 -22.30 39.38 19.33
CA ALA A 527 -21.26 40.03 18.54
C ALA A 527 -20.76 41.32 19.20
N ASP A 528 -19.44 41.50 19.24
CA ASP A 528 -18.78 42.73 19.70
C ASP A 528 -17.88 43.38 18.63
N GLY A 529 -17.67 42.71 17.49
CA GLY A 529 -16.98 43.23 16.31
C GLY A 529 -17.81 44.20 15.47
N GLY A 530 -17.15 44.86 14.51
CA GLY A 530 -17.80 45.74 13.53
C GLY A 530 -16.88 46.77 12.85
N TYR A 531 -17.38 47.45 11.82
CA TYR A 531 -16.67 48.50 11.08
C TYR A 531 -16.79 49.87 11.78
N GLY A 532 -16.23 50.07 12.99
CA GLY A 532 -16.13 51.38 13.66
C GLY A 532 -17.32 52.37 13.49
N ASP A 533 -17.07 53.69 13.44
CA ASP A 533 -18.11 54.69 13.12
C ASP A 533 -17.96 55.15 11.66
N LEU A 534 -18.57 54.40 10.72
CA LEU A 534 -18.58 54.72 9.29
C LEU A 534 -19.90 55.39 8.81
N GLY A 535 -20.63 56.09 9.70
CA GLY A 535 -21.89 56.76 9.36
C GLY A 535 -23.12 55.84 9.50
N ALA A 536 -24.26 56.13 8.85
CA ALA A 536 -25.59 55.54 9.17
C ALA A 536 -25.73 54.00 9.20
N ASN A 537 -24.74 53.22 8.77
CA ASN A 537 -24.66 51.76 8.96
C ASN A 537 -23.94 51.33 10.26
N ALA A 538 -23.33 52.27 11.00
CA ALA A 538 -22.57 52.05 12.24
C ALA A 538 -23.45 51.71 13.44
N ALA A 539 -24.74 52.07 13.41
CA ALA A 539 -25.70 51.69 14.46
C ALA A 539 -26.02 50.18 14.49
N TYR A 540 -25.57 49.41 13.47
CA TYR A 540 -25.79 47.97 13.35
C TYR A 540 -24.50 47.14 13.55
N ASN A 541 -23.41 47.76 14.03
CA ASN A 541 -22.11 47.10 14.13
C ASN A 541 -22.10 45.92 15.10
N ALA A 542 -22.63 46.09 16.32
CA ALA A 542 -22.57 45.09 17.38
C ALA A 542 -23.63 43.98 17.26
N SER A 543 -24.03 43.60 16.04
CA SER A 543 -25.18 42.72 15.81
C SER A 543 -25.04 41.85 14.56
N ARG A 544 -23.83 41.70 14.02
CA ARG A 544 -23.58 40.94 12.79
C ARG A 544 -23.16 39.51 13.09
N HIS A 545 -23.79 38.59 12.38
CA HIS A 545 -23.55 37.15 12.52
C HIS A 545 -23.49 36.49 11.14
N SER A 546 -22.74 35.39 11.08
CA SER A 546 -22.92 34.35 10.08
C SER A 546 -23.70 33.21 10.72
N VAL A 547 -24.68 32.68 10.01
CA VAL A 547 -25.46 31.53 10.49
C VAL A 547 -25.46 30.40 9.48
N THR A 548 -25.37 29.17 9.95
CA THR A 548 -25.45 27.96 9.13
C THR A 548 -26.62 27.12 9.62
N PHE A 549 -27.67 27.02 8.82
CA PHE A 549 -28.81 26.16 9.12
C PHE A 549 -28.53 24.74 8.63
N THR A 550 -28.89 23.77 9.46
CA THR A 550 -28.98 22.36 9.08
C THR A 550 -30.45 21.97 9.15
N VAL A 551 -31.00 21.47 8.05
CA VAL A 551 -32.42 21.12 7.91
C VAL A 551 -32.50 19.63 7.60
N THR A 552 -33.20 18.83 8.41
CA THR A 552 -33.25 17.36 8.29
C THR A 552 -34.16 16.88 7.14
N ALA A 553 -33.93 17.42 5.94
CA ALA A 553 -34.58 17.05 4.70
C ALA A 553 -33.52 16.95 3.58
N PRO A 554 -33.79 16.19 2.50
CA PRO A 554 -32.86 16.07 1.38
C PRO A 554 -32.45 17.44 0.82
N LYS A 555 -31.15 17.63 0.54
CA LYS A 555 -30.58 18.92 0.13
C LYS A 555 -31.40 19.64 -0.96
N ASN A 556 -31.77 18.92 -2.02
CA ASN A 556 -32.50 19.46 -3.18
C ASN A 556 -33.98 19.77 -2.90
N SER A 557 -34.48 19.55 -1.69
CA SER A 557 -35.86 19.85 -1.28
C SER A 557 -35.97 21.03 -0.31
N VAL A 558 -34.85 21.66 0.04
CA VAL A 558 -34.82 22.75 1.03
C VAL A 558 -34.35 24.04 0.36
N HIS A 559 -35.09 25.12 0.55
CA HIS A 559 -34.76 26.45 0.01
C HIS A 559 -34.63 27.47 1.12
N GLY A 560 -33.64 28.35 0.99
CA GLY A 560 -33.42 29.46 1.93
C GLY A 560 -33.56 30.82 1.26
N VAL A 561 -34.25 31.76 1.92
CA VAL A 561 -34.24 33.18 1.53
C VAL A 561 -33.95 34.03 2.76
N SER A 562 -32.86 34.79 2.72
CA SER A 562 -32.52 35.74 3.78
C SER A 562 -32.96 37.15 3.39
N VAL A 563 -33.62 37.86 4.30
CA VAL A 563 -34.12 39.22 4.08
C VAL A 563 -33.64 40.15 5.20
N GLN A 564 -33.04 41.26 4.80
CA GLN A 564 -32.65 42.36 5.66
C GLN A 564 -33.56 43.56 5.42
N LYS A 565 -34.29 43.96 6.45
CA LYS A 565 -35.15 45.13 6.44
C LYS A 565 -34.32 46.40 6.51
N VAL A 566 -34.59 47.34 5.61
CA VAL A 566 -33.89 48.64 5.59
C VAL A 566 -34.90 49.75 5.88
N PRO A 567 -34.79 50.46 7.02
CA PRO A 567 -35.72 51.53 7.35
C PRO A 567 -35.82 52.59 6.23
N GLY A 568 -37.05 52.86 5.79
CA GLY A 568 -37.32 53.86 4.75
C GLY A 568 -36.90 53.48 3.32
N ARG A 569 -36.54 52.22 3.07
CA ARG A 569 -36.21 51.69 1.73
C ARG A 569 -36.82 50.30 1.53
N SER A 570 -36.69 49.76 0.31
CA SER A 570 -37.05 48.37 0.02
C SER A 570 -36.12 47.40 0.76
N ASP A 571 -36.68 46.28 1.20
CA ASP A 571 -35.93 45.20 1.83
C ASP A 571 -34.89 44.61 0.88
N ARG A 572 -33.78 44.13 1.44
CA ARG A 572 -32.69 43.51 0.71
C ARG A 572 -32.76 42.00 0.87
N VAL A 573 -32.70 41.28 -0.25
CA VAL A 573 -32.48 39.83 -0.22
C VAL A 573 -30.98 39.59 -0.16
N MET A 574 -30.55 38.86 0.86
CA MET A 574 -29.15 38.51 1.10
C MET A 574 -28.85 37.13 0.51
N PRO A 575 -27.60 36.88 0.08
CA PRO A 575 -27.23 35.58 -0.46
C PRO A 575 -27.40 34.50 0.61
N VAL A 576 -27.98 33.38 0.19
CA VAL A 576 -27.95 32.10 0.91
C VAL A 576 -27.08 31.17 0.06
N LEU A 577 -26.08 30.56 0.68
CA LEU A 577 -25.20 29.60 0.03
C LEU A 577 -25.67 28.20 0.41
N ASP A 578 -25.84 27.34 -0.58
CA ASP A 578 -26.23 25.95 -0.43
C ASP A 578 -25.37 25.06 -1.35
N GLN A 579 -25.55 23.74 -1.22
CA GLN A 579 -24.92 22.72 -2.07
C GLN A 579 -25.97 21.98 -2.91
N ASN A 580 -27.09 22.64 -3.20
CA ASN A 580 -28.22 22.02 -3.88
C ASN A 580 -28.00 21.97 -5.38
N ASP A 581 -28.42 20.86 -5.99
CA ASP A 581 -28.44 20.66 -7.42
C ASP A 581 -29.79 21.15 -7.97
N TRP A 582 -29.82 22.42 -8.37
CA TRP A 582 -31.04 23.08 -8.84
C TRP A 582 -31.35 22.72 -10.30
N SER A 583 -32.36 21.87 -10.51
CA SER A 583 -33.01 21.76 -11.83
C SER A 583 -34.15 22.78 -11.92
N GLN A 584 -33.94 23.86 -12.68
CA GLN A 584 -34.98 24.87 -12.93
C GLN A 584 -36.05 24.40 -13.93
#